data_AF-A0A7R9R2F6-F1
#
_entry.id   AF-A0A7R9R2F6-F1
#
_cell.length_a   1.000
_cell.length_b   1.000
_cell.length_c   1.000
_cell.angle_alpha   90.00
_cell.angle_beta   90.00
_cell.angle_gamma   90.00
#
_symmetry.space_group_name_H-M   'P 1'
#
loop_
_entity.id
_entity.type
_entity.pdbx_description
1 polymer ?
#
loop_
_entity_poly.entity_id
_entity_poly.type
_entity_poly.pdbx_seq_one_letter_code
_entity_poly.pdbx_strand_id
1 'polypeptide(L)'
;MYAPKDDLKHRAFWRDLYTVEEAEQLSSLISAAKESAIQLIYALSPGLDISYSSAKDVVCLKRKLEQVSQFGCNAFALLFDDIEPEISESDKEVFQSFASAQVSVSNEVYQSLGQPRFLFCPTEYCTSRAVPNVQNSEYLNTIGRTL
;
A
#
# COMPACT_ATOMS: atom_id res chain seq x y z
N MET A 1 -0.78 11.57 7.94
CA MET A 1 -0.37 10.42 7.10
C MET A 1 1.13 10.29 7.20
N TYR A 2 1.63 9.11 7.56
CA TYR A 2 3.05 8.79 7.58
C TYR A 2 3.43 8.23 6.21
N ALA A 3 4.05 9.07 5.38
CA ALA A 3 4.59 8.68 4.07
C ALA A 3 5.93 9.39 3.77
N PRO A 4 6.90 9.39 4.70
CA PRO A 4 8.15 10.14 4.52
C PRO A 4 8.99 9.54 3.39
N LYS A 5 9.65 10.39 2.60
CA LYS A 5 10.56 9.94 1.54
C LYS A 5 11.89 9.38 2.09
N ASP A 6 12.28 9.78 3.29
CA ASP A 6 13.54 9.37 3.92
C ASP A 6 13.50 7.99 4.60
N ASP A 7 12.29 7.43 4.82
CA ASP A 7 12.15 6.06 5.32
C ASP A 7 12.29 5.07 4.16
N LEU A 8 13.47 4.47 4.01
CA LEU A 8 13.71 3.49 2.95
C LEU A 8 12.78 2.28 3.06
N LYS A 9 12.39 1.88 4.28
CA LYS A 9 11.50 0.74 4.53
C LYS A 9 10.02 1.07 4.27
N HIS A 10 9.69 2.32 3.95
CA HIS A 10 8.38 2.68 3.42
C HIS A 10 8.24 2.33 1.92
N ARG A 11 9.33 2.43 1.13
CA ARG A 11 9.26 2.30 -0.34
C ARG A 11 10.32 1.37 -0.93
N ALA A 12 11.60 1.73 -0.84
CA ALA A 12 12.68 0.97 -1.50
C ALA A 12 12.90 -0.42 -0.90
N PHE A 13 12.76 -0.55 0.43
CA PHE A 13 12.95 -1.79 1.19
C PHE A 13 11.68 -2.17 1.92
N TRP A 14 10.53 -2.07 1.25
CA TRP A 14 9.21 -2.28 1.88
C TRP A 14 9.02 -3.67 2.49
N ARG A 15 9.74 -4.68 1.98
CA ARG A 15 9.75 -6.05 2.51
C ARG A 15 10.47 -6.19 3.85
N ASP A 16 11.37 -5.25 4.17
CA ASP A 16 12.16 -5.32 5.40
C ASP A 16 11.33 -4.86 6.59
N LEU A 17 11.36 -5.66 7.65
CA LEU A 17 10.73 -5.31 8.93
C LEU A 17 11.55 -4.22 9.65
N TYR A 18 10.87 -3.43 10.46
CA TYR A 18 11.53 -2.47 11.34
C TYR A 18 12.39 -3.21 12.38
N THR A 19 13.58 -2.69 12.66
CA THR A 19 14.44 -3.18 13.76
C THR A 19 13.82 -2.81 15.11
N VAL A 20 14.42 -3.26 16.21
CA VAL A 20 13.93 -2.92 17.56
C VAL A 20 13.96 -1.41 17.79
N GLU A 21 15.05 -0.75 17.39
CA GLU A 21 15.24 0.69 17.55
C GLU A 21 14.24 1.49 16.71
N GLU A 22 14.02 1.09 15.45
CA GLU A 22 13.02 1.71 14.58
C GLU A 22 11.59 1.48 15.08
N ALA A 23 11.31 0.28 15.62
CA ALA A 23 10.02 -0.07 16.21
C ALA A 23 9.71 0.80 17.43
N GLU A 24 10.69 1.05 18.29
CA GLU A 24 10.55 1.95 19.44
C GLU A 24 10.22 3.39 19.01
N GLN A 25 10.90 3.89 17.98
CA GLN A 25 10.63 5.22 17.42
C GLN A 25 9.22 5.32 16.84
N LEU A 26 8.81 4.34 16.03
CA LEU A 26 7.49 4.34 15.40
C LEU A 26 6.37 4.16 16.43
N SER A 27 6.56 3.30 17.43
CA SER A 27 5.62 3.12 18.54
C SER A 27 5.45 4.40 19.36
N SER A 28 6.54 5.12 19.60
CA SER A 28 6.52 6.42 20.28
C SER A 28 5.74 7.47 19.48
N LEU A 29 5.95 7.52 18.16
CA LEU A 29 5.22 8.41 17.25
C LEU A 29 3.71 8.09 17.23
N ILE A 30 3.35 6.82 17.15
CA ILE A 30 1.95 6.36 17.18
C ILE A 30 1.29 6.75 18.50
N SER A 31 1.99 6.56 19.62
CA SER A 31 1.50 6.91 20.96
C SER A 31 1.28 8.41 21.11
N ALA A 32 2.26 9.23 20.70
CA ALA A 32 2.15 10.69 20.73
C ALA A 32 1.00 11.22 19.85
N ALA A 33 0.79 10.63 18.67
CA ALA A 33 -0.34 10.96 17.81
C ALA A 33 -1.68 10.64 18.51
N LYS A 34 -1.78 9.47 19.15
CA LYS A 34 -2.97 9.06 19.90
C LYS A 34 -3.25 9.97 21.10
N GLU A 35 -2.23 10.35 21.88
CA GLU A 35 -2.35 11.30 22.99
C GLU A 35 -2.83 12.68 22.52
N SER A 36 -2.45 13.06 21.31
CA SER A 36 -2.89 14.32 20.67
C SER A 36 -4.23 14.20 19.94
N ALA A 37 -4.95 13.07 20.08
CA ALA A 37 -6.19 12.76 19.35
C ALA A 37 -6.06 12.85 17.82
N ILE A 38 -4.87 12.57 17.27
CA ILE A 38 -4.57 12.52 15.83
C ILE A 38 -4.54 11.07 15.38
N GLN A 39 -5.33 10.73 14.36
CA GLN A 39 -5.25 9.41 13.72
C GLN A 39 -4.03 9.36 12.78
N LEU A 40 -2.99 8.65 13.21
CA LEU A 40 -1.86 8.33 12.35
C LEU A 40 -2.26 7.23 11.35
N ILE A 41 -2.07 7.50 10.06
CA ILE A 41 -2.25 6.55 8.96
C ILE A 41 -0.88 6.15 8.46
N TYR A 42 -0.49 4.88 8.59
CA TYR A 42 0.77 4.36 8.07
C TYR A 42 0.64 4.00 6.60
N ALA A 43 1.42 4.64 5.73
CA ALA A 43 1.46 4.32 4.32
C ALA A 43 2.64 3.40 3.97
N LEU A 44 2.46 2.60 2.92
CA LEU A 44 3.51 1.76 2.35
C LEU A 44 3.42 1.80 0.81
N SER A 45 4.55 1.92 0.14
CA SER A 45 4.66 2.01 -1.32
C SER A 45 5.38 0.78 -1.91
N PRO A 46 4.71 -0.37 -2.07
CA PRO A 46 5.35 -1.57 -2.60
C PRO A 46 5.49 -1.57 -4.14
N GLY A 47 4.87 -0.61 -4.83
CA GLY A 47 4.66 -0.66 -6.28
C GLY A 47 5.92 -0.63 -7.17
N LEU A 48 7.11 -0.34 -6.62
CA LEU A 48 8.35 -0.28 -7.42
C LEU A 48 8.80 -1.65 -7.91
N ASP A 49 8.63 -2.70 -7.10
CA ASP A 49 9.22 -4.02 -7.38
C ASP A 49 8.37 -5.18 -6.84
N ILE A 50 7.12 -4.94 -6.45
CA ILE A 50 6.19 -6.00 -6.04
C ILE A 50 5.85 -6.88 -7.24
N SER A 51 5.89 -8.21 -7.06
CA SER A 51 5.18 -9.15 -7.91
C SER A 51 3.84 -9.48 -7.25
N TYR A 52 2.75 -9.06 -7.88
CA TYR A 52 1.41 -9.17 -7.31
C TYR A 52 0.93 -10.63 -7.21
N SER A 53 1.40 -11.52 -8.09
CA SER A 53 1.07 -12.95 -8.10
C SER A 53 1.98 -13.78 -7.20
N SER A 54 3.06 -13.19 -6.70
CA SER A 54 3.99 -13.84 -5.76
C SER A 54 3.40 -13.89 -4.36
N ALA A 55 2.99 -15.10 -3.93
CA ALA A 55 2.55 -15.33 -2.55
C ALA A 55 3.59 -14.89 -1.51
N LYS A 56 4.89 -14.96 -1.84
CA LYS A 56 5.97 -14.49 -0.97
C LYS A 56 5.89 -12.98 -0.73
N ASP A 57 5.66 -12.20 -1.79
CA ASP A 57 5.56 -10.74 -1.69
C ASP A 57 4.30 -10.32 -0.93
N VAL A 58 3.17 -10.96 -1.20
CA VAL A 58 1.93 -10.73 -0.46
C VAL A 58 2.10 -11.05 1.04
N VAL A 59 2.80 -12.13 1.38
CA VAL A 59 3.14 -12.46 2.78
C VAL A 59 4.06 -11.42 3.40
N CYS A 60 5.11 -10.96 2.70
CA CYS A 60 5.97 -9.88 3.18
C CYS A 60 5.16 -8.60 3.46
N LEU A 61 4.23 -8.26 2.57
CA LEU A 61 3.39 -7.07 2.68
C LEU A 61 2.51 -7.12 3.93
N LYS A 62 1.80 -8.24 4.13
CA LYS A 62 0.97 -8.46 5.32
C LYS A 62 1.80 -8.41 6.59
N ARG A 63 2.92 -9.14 6.64
CA ARG A 63 3.80 -9.17 7.82
C ARG A 63 4.32 -7.77 8.19
N LYS A 64 4.65 -6.94 7.19
CA LYS A 64 5.10 -5.56 7.45
C LYS A 64 3.99 -4.72 8.08
N LEU A 65 2.78 -4.77 7.54
CA LEU A 65 1.64 -4.00 8.07
C LEU A 65 1.15 -4.54 9.42
N GLU A 66 1.19 -5.86 9.63
CA GLU A 66 0.93 -6.49 10.93
C GLU A 66 1.94 -6.05 11.99
N GLN A 67 3.23 -5.94 11.64
CA GLN A 67 4.24 -5.40 12.54
C GLN A 67 3.88 -3.97 13.00
N VAL A 68 3.46 -3.11 12.07
CA VAL A 68 3.06 -1.73 12.39
C VAL A 68 1.73 -1.69 13.16
N SER A 69 0.83 -2.64 12.92
CA SER A 69 -0.38 -2.84 13.72
C SER A 69 -0.04 -3.17 15.19
N GLN A 70 0.94 -4.04 15.42
CA GLN A 70 1.43 -4.39 16.76
C GLN A 70 2.04 -3.19 17.51
N PHE A 71 2.54 -2.17 16.79
CA PHE A 71 2.99 -0.91 17.39
C PHE A 71 1.83 0.02 17.82
N GLY A 72 0.58 -0.39 17.57
CA GLY A 72 -0.64 0.34 17.94
C GLY A 72 -1.29 1.15 16.81
N CYS A 73 -0.78 1.04 15.57
CA CYS A 73 -1.40 1.70 14.42
C CYS A 73 -2.68 0.95 13.98
N ASN A 74 -3.74 1.68 13.64
CA ASN A 74 -5.03 1.11 13.25
C ASN A 74 -5.59 1.69 11.95
N ALA A 75 -4.78 2.44 11.20
CA ALA A 75 -5.15 3.01 9.93
C ALA A 75 -3.97 2.92 8.96
N PHE A 76 -4.24 2.48 7.72
CA PHE A 76 -3.19 2.13 6.76
C PHE A 76 -3.46 2.75 5.39
N ALA A 77 -2.41 2.80 4.56
CA ALA A 77 -2.52 3.17 3.16
C ALA A 77 -1.58 2.32 2.29
N LEU A 78 -2.05 1.88 1.13
CA LEU A 78 -1.18 1.38 0.06
C LEU A 78 -1.08 2.41 -1.04
N LEU A 79 0.15 2.75 -1.44
CA LEU A 79 0.41 3.77 -2.43
C LEU A 79 1.07 3.18 -3.67
N PHE A 80 0.41 3.38 -4.81
CA PHE A 80 0.88 2.96 -6.14
C PHE A 80 1.19 4.18 -7.02
N ASP A 81 1.61 5.29 -6.40
CA ASP A 81 2.02 6.53 -7.05
C ASP A 81 3.45 6.45 -7.62
N ASP A 82 3.67 7.17 -8.73
CA ASP A 82 4.98 7.33 -9.38
C ASP A 82 5.69 6.01 -9.68
N ILE A 83 4.92 5.05 -10.20
CA ILE A 83 5.40 3.77 -10.75
C ILE A 83 5.03 3.67 -12.22
N GLU A 84 5.77 2.83 -12.95
CA GLU A 84 5.44 2.50 -14.33
C GLU A 84 4.21 1.56 -14.35
N PRO A 85 3.22 1.80 -15.23
CA PRO A 85 2.02 0.98 -15.32
C PRO A 85 2.29 -0.33 -16.08
N GLU A 86 3.39 -1.00 -15.76
CA GLU A 86 3.79 -2.27 -16.34
C GLU A 86 3.56 -3.40 -15.33
N ILE A 87 3.03 -4.50 -15.84
CA ILE A 87 2.77 -5.72 -15.07
C ILE A 87 3.76 -6.78 -15.55
N SER A 88 4.39 -7.51 -14.62
CA SER A 88 5.36 -8.55 -14.97
C SER A 88 4.67 -9.67 -15.78
N GLU A 89 5.43 -10.43 -16.58
CA GLU A 89 4.86 -11.56 -17.33
C GLU A 89 4.17 -12.59 -16.41
N SER A 90 4.76 -12.87 -15.24
CA SER A 90 4.14 -13.72 -14.20
C SER A 90 2.85 -13.15 -13.63
N ASP A 91 2.71 -11.83 -13.56
CA ASP A 91 1.48 -11.21 -13.08
C ASP A 91 0.41 -11.19 -14.18
N LYS A 92 0.78 -11.10 -15.47
CA LYS A 92 -0.15 -11.17 -16.61
C LYS A 92 -0.83 -12.54 -16.74
N GLU A 93 -0.18 -13.61 -16.29
CA GLU A 93 -0.78 -14.95 -16.27
C GLU A 93 -1.92 -15.06 -15.25
N VAL A 94 -1.95 -14.19 -14.23
CA VAL A 94 -2.90 -14.26 -13.11
C VAL A 94 -3.93 -13.14 -13.15
N PHE A 95 -3.52 -11.93 -13.54
CA PHE A 95 -4.35 -10.72 -13.49
C PHE A 95 -4.68 -10.20 -14.88
N GLN A 96 -5.94 -9.79 -15.07
CA GLN A 96 -6.43 -9.26 -16.34
C GLN A 96 -5.88 -7.87 -16.66
N SER A 97 -5.52 -7.09 -15.63
CA SER A 97 -5.01 -5.73 -15.76
C SER A 97 -4.16 -5.32 -14.55
N PHE A 98 -3.36 -4.26 -14.72
CA PHE A 98 -2.59 -3.66 -13.64
C PHE A 98 -3.47 -3.19 -12.46
N ALA A 99 -4.63 -2.59 -12.76
CA ALA A 99 -5.62 -2.23 -11.75
C ALA A 99 -6.10 -3.46 -10.96
N SER A 100 -6.43 -4.55 -11.65
CA SER A 100 -6.91 -5.77 -10.99
C SER A 100 -5.86 -6.39 -10.06
N ALA A 101 -4.58 -6.32 -10.42
CA ALA A 101 -3.48 -6.79 -9.59
C ALA A 101 -3.35 -5.96 -8.29
N GLN A 102 -3.36 -4.63 -8.41
CA GLN A 102 -3.30 -3.72 -7.26
C GLN A 102 -4.50 -3.87 -6.33
N VAL A 103 -5.71 -3.96 -6.90
CA VAL A 103 -6.95 -4.16 -6.13
C VAL A 103 -6.93 -5.50 -5.40
N SER A 104 -6.53 -6.59 -6.07
CA SER A 104 -6.48 -7.93 -5.46
C SER A 104 -5.61 -7.92 -4.19
N VAL A 105 -4.37 -7.44 -4.30
CA VAL A 105 -3.45 -7.39 -3.15
C VAL A 105 -3.95 -6.42 -2.08
N SER A 106 -4.50 -5.28 -2.46
CA SER A 106 -5.03 -4.29 -1.51
C SER A 106 -6.21 -4.85 -0.70
N ASN A 107 -7.15 -5.53 -1.36
CA ASN A 107 -8.30 -6.16 -0.70
C ASN A 107 -7.86 -7.30 0.22
N GLU A 108 -6.89 -8.11 -0.21
CA GLU A 108 -6.37 -9.21 0.59
C GLU A 108 -5.69 -8.70 1.89
N VAL A 109 -4.93 -7.61 1.79
CA VAL A 109 -4.30 -6.93 2.93
C VAL A 109 -5.34 -6.26 3.84
N TYR A 110 -6.32 -5.57 3.26
CA TYR A 110 -7.42 -4.95 4.00
C TYR A 110 -8.18 -5.99 4.84
N GLN A 111 -8.49 -7.14 4.25
CA GLN A 111 -9.13 -8.25 4.95
C GLN A 111 -8.23 -8.85 6.04
N SER A 112 -6.94 -9.08 5.78
CA SER A 112 -6.03 -9.66 6.78
C SER A 112 -5.82 -8.76 8.00
N LEU A 113 -5.92 -7.44 7.82
CA LEU A 113 -5.83 -6.47 8.92
C LEU A 113 -7.15 -6.27 9.69
N GLY A 114 -8.21 -7.01 9.35
CA GLY A 114 -9.51 -6.88 10.02
C GLY A 114 -10.30 -5.65 9.59
N GLN A 115 -10.16 -5.24 8.33
CA GLN A 115 -10.95 -4.15 7.71
C GLN A 115 -10.79 -2.78 8.42
N PRO A 116 -9.55 -2.29 8.64
CA PRO A 116 -9.30 -1.02 9.32
C PRO A 116 -9.65 0.20 8.46
N ARG A 117 -9.46 1.42 8.96
CA ARG A 117 -9.43 2.58 8.05
C ARG A 117 -8.28 2.39 7.05
N PHE A 118 -8.60 2.32 5.76
CA PHE A 118 -7.64 1.95 4.73
C PHE A 118 -7.74 2.91 3.54
N LEU A 119 -6.61 3.41 3.08
CA LEU A 119 -6.52 4.29 1.91
C LEU A 119 -5.77 3.58 0.78
N PHE A 120 -6.15 3.92 -0.44
CA PHE A 120 -5.52 3.41 -1.65
C PHE A 120 -5.17 4.61 -2.53
N CYS A 121 -3.89 4.78 -2.87
CA CYS A 121 -3.46 5.79 -3.84
C CYS A 121 -3.24 5.12 -5.20
N PRO A 122 -4.08 5.40 -6.21
CA PRO A 122 -3.93 4.83 -7.55
C PRO A 122 -2.69 5.36 -8.27
N THR A 123 -2.23 4.62 -9.28
CA THR A 123 -1.21 5.09 -10.24
C THR A 123 -1.72 6.25 -11.10
N GLU A 124 -3.02 6.28 -11.40
CA GLU A 124 -3.72 7.39 -12.04
C GLU A 124 -4.34 8.35 -11.00
N TYR A 125 -3.51 8.92 -10.11
CA TYR A 125 -3.97 9.76 -8.99
C TYR A 125 -4.36 11.20 -9.35
N CYS A 126 -4.15 11.64 -10.58
CA CYS A 126 -4.51 12.98 -11.03
C CYS A 126 -4.91 12.98 -12.52
N THR A 127 -5.57 14.05 -12.96
CA THR A 127 -6.10 14.17 -14.33
C THR A 127 -5.04 13.93 -15.41
N SER A 128 -3.81 14.40 -15.21
CA SER A 128 -2.73 14.22 -16.19
C SER A 128 -2.17 12.80 -16.26
N ARG A 129 -2.48 11.94 -15.28
CA ARG A 129 -2.09 10.52 -15.28
C ARG A 129 -3.20 9.62 -15.82
N ALA A 130 -4.44 10.09 -15.89
CA ALA A 130 -5.57 9.27 -16.30
C ALA A 130 -5.61 9.06 -17.82
N VAL A 131 -5.67 7.80 -18.27
CA VAL A 131 -5.63 7.46 -19.71
C VAL A 131 -6.93 6.80 -20.16
N PRO A 132 -7.61 7.32 -21.21
CA PRO A 132 -7.30 8.54 -21.95
C PRO A 132 -7.70 9.82 -21.20
N ASN A 133 -8.58 9.70 -20.20
CA ASN A 133 -8.99 10.76 -19.29
C ASN A 133 -9.69 10.12 -18.07
N VAL A 134 -10.05 10.93 -17.07
CA VAL A 134 -10.68 10.45 -15.83
C VAL A 134 -11.98 9.67 -16.07
N GLN A 135 -12.85 10.11 -16.98
CA GLN A 135 -14.17 9.49 -17.20
C GLN A 135 -14.05 8.13 -17.90
N ASN A 136 -13.10 7.99 -18.81
CA ASN A 136 -12.97 6.83 -19.69
C ASN A 136 -11.78 5.92 -19.34
N SER A 137 -11.10 6.15 -18.21
CA SER A 137 -9.97 5.32 -17.80
C SER A 137 -10.43 3.92 -17.40
N GLU A 138 -9.97 2.90 -18.12
CA GLU A 138 -10.23 1.50 -17.76
C GLU A 138 -9.61 1.13 -16.41
N TYR A 139 -8.45 1.71 -16.10
CA TYR A 139 -7.76 1.52 -14.84
C TYR A 139 -8.60 2.05 -13.66
N LEU A 140 -9.07 3.30 -13.73
CA LEU A 140 -9.92 3.91 -12.69
C LEU A 140 -11.30 3.24 -12.62
N ASN A 141 -11.88 2.86 -13.77
CA ASN A 141 -13.14 2.14 -13.81
C ASN A 141 -13.04 0.75 -13.17
N THR A 142 -11.90 0.06 -13.32
CA THR A 142 -11.65 -1.21 -12.64
C THR A 142 -11.62 -1.01 -11.13
N ILE A 143 -10.80 -0.07 -10.65
CA ILE A 143 -10.70 0.26 -9.22
C ILE A 143 -12.08 0.59 -8.64
N GLY A 144 -12.84 1.48 -9.28
CA GLY A 144 -14.16 1.89 -8.78
C GLY A 144 -15.20 0.78 -8.71
N ARG A 145 -15.00 -0.34 -9.40
CA ARG A 145 -15.91 -1.50 -9.37
C ARG A 145 -15.49 -2.59 -8.40
N THR A 146 -14.18 -2.73 -8.13
CA THR A 146 -13.63 -3.92 -7.48
C THR A 146 -12.88 -3.65 -6.18
N LEU A 147 -12.53 -2.40 -5.86
CA LEU A 147 -11.91 -2.02 -4.59
C LEU A 147 -12.95 -1.81 -3.49
#